data_AF-A0A2V9PG53-F1
#
_entry.id   AF-A0A2V9PG53-F1
#
_cell.length_a   1.000
_cell.length_b   1.000
_cell.length_c   1.000
_cell.angle_alpha   90.00
_cell.angle_beta   90.00
_cell.angle_gamma   90.00
#
_symmetry.space_group_name_H-M   'P 1'
#
loop_
_entity.id
_entity.type
_entity.pdbx_description
1 polymer ?
#
loop_
_entity_poly.entity_id
_entity_poly.type
_entity_poly.pdbx_seq_one_letter_code
_entity_poly.pdbx_strand_id
1 'polypeptide(L)'
;MPRCYRTSRVLVLVFLLLILGADAALAQSRDQIAPTLSQAHHSFTIFAPRGHGNSANARIAPNNDAAFDSIQTFTGDFQAIGVGPSGIPSRQWFYTMAGGRPEQGGTTNFNAPIVPVSLDLLDHDGSVRVVNGQRLHYSVQPFIAPVLNSPVFQNADYSSSDAPTQFVDSVQRAAFYNAMQPGWHTLLKPSVKTERTLSIPRGHYFFALNHDGTCCAFVLVDINVFSDRLFPASPIDSNSPVGAAEHSGDITTRDISTFLFPNTYLYFNGNPNQCCVLGFHTYDFEPGDATNGFREKRYVLNYSSWISPGLFVPGFEDVTALSHEITESVNDPFVGSDGVHGITPWWLSPNGNCQDDLEVGDVIEGLPDATIAIKVNGRTYHPQNEALLPWLEFQSPSSAIGGAYSYPNMSVLTSLSPQQAVNCK
;
A
#
# COMPACT_ATOMS: atom_id res chain seq x y z
N MET A 1 -20.03 99.99 15.49
CA MET A 1 -19.15 99.99 16.69
C MET A 1 -18.55 98.60 16.86
N PRO A 2 -17.29 98.49 17.32
CA PRO A 2 -16.26 97.76 16.59
C PRO A 2 -15.69 96.53 17.33
N ARG A 3 -15.05 95.60 16.60
CA ARG A 3 -13.63 95.25 16.82
C ARG A 3 -13.09 94.28 15.78
N CYS A 4 -12.10 94.79 15.03
CA CYS A 4 -11.04 94.02 14.38
C CYS A 4 -10.29 93.12 15.38
N TYR A 5 -9.66 92.03 14.91
CA TYR A 5 -8.20 91.93 14.81
C TYR A 5 -7.79 90.76 13.90
N ARG A 6 -6.90 91.07 12.95
CA ARG A 6 -6.07 90.13 12.17
C ARG A 6 -5.08 89.43 13.10
N THR A 7 -4.68 88.20 12.78
CA THR A 7 -3.26 87.86 12.55
C THR A 7 -3.10 86.53 11.82
N SER A 8 -2.23 86.56 10.82
CA SER A 8 -1.74 85.48 9.97
C SER A 8 -0.60 84.72 10.68
N ARG A 9 -0.39 83.42 10.39
CA ARG A 9 0.93 82.80 10.07
C ARG A 9 0.91 81.25 10.03
N VAL A 10 1.42 80.74 8.90
CA VAL A 10 2.40 79.64 8.75
C VAL A 10 1.94 78.17 8.86
N LEU A 11 1.81 77.59 7.67
CA LEU A 11 2.19 76.25 7.18
C LEU A 11 2.97 75.32 8.13
N VAL A 12 2.47 74.10 8.36
CA VAL A 12 3.27 72.85 8.33
C VAL A 12 2.40 71.74 7.74
N LEU A 13 2.71 71.31 6.50
CA LEU A 13 2.28 70.02 5.97
C LEU A 13 3.06 68.94 6.72
N VAL A 14 2.36 68.07 7.45
CA VAL A 14 2.92 66.77 7.87
C VAL A 14 2.27 65.70 6.99
N PHE A 15 3.00 65.28 5.96
CA PHE A 15 2.74 64.04 5.25
C PHE A 15 3.00 62.88 6.22
N LEU A 16 1.94 62.33 6.82
CA LEU A 16 2.00 61.03 7.46
C LEU A 16 1.96 59.96 6.36
N LEU A 17 3.14 59.60 5.86
CA LEU A 17 3.37 58.32 5.21
C LEU A 17 3.19 57.23 6.27
N LEU A 18 1.94 56.81 6.48
CA LEU A 18 1.66 55.50 7.05
C LEU A 18 2.04 54.47 5.99
N ILE A 19 3.29 54.02 6.05
CA ILE A 19 3.69 52.75 5.47
C ILE A 19 2.91 51.70 6.28
N LEU A 20 1.73 51.36 5.80
CA LEU A 20 1.10 50.09 6.13
C LEU A 20 2.05 49.03 5.56
N GLY A 21 2.92 48.51 6.43
CA GLY A 21 3.51 47.20 6.22
C GLY A 21 2.34 46.24 6.10
N ALA A 22 1.99 45.91 4.86
CA ALA A 22 1.19 44.75 4.59
C ALA A 22 2.06 43.56 4.99
N ASP A 23 1.90 43.10 6.23
CA ASP A 23 2.18 41.72 6.56
C ASP A 23 1.33 40.89 5.60
N ALA A 24 1.94 40.50 4.49
CA ALA A 24 1.43 39.47 3.62
C ALA A 24 1.53 38.15 4.41
N ALA A 25 0.64 37.97 5.38
CA ALA A 25 0.22 36.66 5.78
C ALA A 25 -0.43 36.04 4.53
N LEU A 26 0.39 35.37 3.72
CA LEU A 26 -0.08 34.54 2.63
C LEU A 26 -1.11 33.61 3.22
N ALA A 27 -2.39 33.81 2.88
CA ALA A 27 -3.46 32.95 3.32
C ALA A 27 -3.13 31.53 2.83
N GLN A 28 -2.72 30.66 3.76
CA GLN A 28 -2.49 29.26 3.49
C GLN A 28 -3.74 28.71 2.80
N SER A 29 -3.57 28.11 1.63
CA SER A 29 -4.70 27.58 0.88
C SER A 29 -5.36 26.47 1.71
N ARG A 30 -6.69 26.32 1.61
CA ARG A 30 -7.45 25.38 2.46
C ARG A 30 -7.04 23.91 2.30
N ASP A 31 -6.39 23.59 1.19
CA ASP A 31 -5.85 22.28 0.84
C ASP A 31 -4.39 22.06 1.32
N GLN A 32 -3.73 23.09 1.83
CA GLN A 32 -2.44 22.97 2.50
C GLN A 32 -2.67 22.77 4.01
N ILE A 33 -2.25 21.62 4.54
CA ILE A 33 -2.48 21.21 5.94
C ILE A 33 -1.17 21.16 6.74
N ALA A 34 -1.29 20.92 8.05
CA ALA A 34 -0.13 20.81 8.93
C ALA A 34 0.78 19.62 8.54
N PRO A 35 2.11 19.74 8.66
CA PRO A 35 3.06 18.69 8.26
C PRO A 35 3.18 17.58 9.31
N THR A 36 2.06 17.00 9.75
CA THR A 36 2.05 15.85 10.68
C THR A 36 0.83 14.97 10.45
N LEU A 37 1.03 13.66 10.61
CA LEU A 37 -0.02 12.62 10.59
C LEU A 37 0.01 11.78 11.88
N SER A 38 0.64 12.27 12.95
CA SER A 38 0.87 11.52 14.20
C SER A 38 -0.42 11.11 14.94
N GLN A 39 -1.56 11.69 14.58
CA GLN A 39 -2.89 11.36 15.12
C GLN A 39 -3.82 10.77 14.05
N ALA A 40 -3.34 10.60 12.82
CA ALA A 40 -4.11 9.94 11.78
C ALA A 40 -4.16 8.43 12.07
N HIS A 41 -5.28 7.81 11.72
CA HIS A 41 -5.40 6.37 11.74
C HIS A 41 -4.76 5.81 10.47
N HIS A 42 -3.56 5.25 10.56
CA HIS A 42 -2.99 4.50 9.44
C HIS A 42 -3.79 3.21 9.23
N SER A 43 -4.03 2.87 7.97
CA SER A 43 -4.61 1.60 7.60
C SER A 43 -4.11 1.16 6.23
N PHE A 44 -4.35 -0.10 5.91
CA PHE A 44 -4.34 -0.63 4.55
C PHE A 44 -5.79 -0.94 4.16
N THR A 45 -6.03 -1.38 2.92
CA THR A 45 -7.38 -1.67 2.47
C THR A 45 -7.35 -2.73 1.39
N ILE A 46 -8.29 -3.67 1.50
CA ILE A 46 -8.63 -4.54 0.38
C ILE A 46 -9.08 -3.67 -0.80
N PHE A 47 -8.45 -3.88 -1.94
CA PHE A 47 -8.74 -3.13 -3.15
C PHE A 47 -9.18 -4.09 -4.25
N ALA A 48 -10.45 -3.96 -4.66
CA ALA A 48 -11.03 -4.80 -5.69
C ALA A 48 -10.22 -4.69 -7.01
N PRO A 49 -10.05 -5.81 -7.73
CA PRO A 49 -9.29 -5.81 -8.97
C PRO A 49 -9.94 -4.91 -10.02
N ARG A 50 -9.10 -4.27 -10.84
CA ARG A 50 -9.52 -3.33 -11.88
C ARG A 50 -9.29 -3.94 -13.26
N GLY A 51 -10.13 -3.59 -14.23
CA GLY A 51 -10.01 -4.09 -15.60
C GLY A 51 -11.19 -3.72 -16.48
N HIS A 52 -11.08 -4.06 -17.76
CA HIS A 52 -11.95 -3.51 -18.82
C HIS A 52 -12.75 -4.54 -19.62
N GLY A 53 -12.60 -5.81 -19.26
CA GLY A 53 -13.32 -6.91 -19.89
C GLY A 53 -14.71 -7.13 -19.31
N ASN A 54 -15.69 -7.39 -20.18
CA ASN A 54 -16.88 -8.17 -19.82
C ASN A 54 -16.47 -9.65 -19.73
N SER A 55 -15.66 -10.03 -18.74
CA SER A 55 -15.43 -11.46 -18.47
C SER A 55 -16.68 -12.02 -17.79
N ALA A 56 -17.60 -12.50 -18.63
CA ALA A 56 -18.74 -13.30 -18.22
C ALA A 56 -18.26 -14.52 -17.44
N ASN A 57 -18.70 -14.66 -16.19
CA ASN A 57 -18.93 -15.93 -15.51
C ASN A 57 -17.97 -17.07 -15.90
N ALA A 58 -16.66 -16.92 -15.67
CA ALA A 58 -15.82 -18.09 -15.54
C ALA A 58 -16.05 -18.64 -14.12
N ARG A 59 -17.08 -19.46 -13.94
CA ARG A 59 -17.16 -20.34 -12.76
C ARG A 59 -15.97 -21.30 -12.87
N ILE A 60 -14.88 -20.97 -12.19
CA ILE A 60 -13.66 -21.76 -12.21
C ILE A 60 -13.79 -22.86 -11.16
N ALA A 61 -13.44 -24.07 -11.56
CA ALA A 61 -13.28 -25.17 -10.62
C ALA A 61 -12.12 -24.83 -9.68
N PRO A 62 -12.24 -25.09 -8.37
CA PRO A 62 -11.36 -24.54 -7.32
C PRO A 62 -9.89 -25.02 -7.32
N ASN A 63 -9.36 -25.52 -8.45
CA ASN A 63 -8.03 -26.16 -8.52
C ASN A 63 -7.35 -26.02 -9.90
N ASN A 64 -7.58 -24.93 -10.64
CA ASN A 64 -6.99 -24.80 -11.99
C ASN A 64 -6.15 -23.53 -12.14
N ASP A 65 -4.92 -23.57 -11.63
CA ASP A 65 -3.88 -22.54 -11.81
C ASP A 65 -3.62 -22.19 -13.29
N ALA A 66 -4.08 -23.02 -14.24
CA ALA A 66 -3.97 -22.79 -15.68
C ALA A 66 -5.12 -21.96 -16.30
N ALA A 67 -6.12 -21.54 -15.50
CA ALA A 67 -7.28 -20.78 -15.99
C ALA A 67 -6.92 -19.34 -16.42
N PHE A 68 -5.88 -18.76 -15.82
CA PHE A 68 -5.45 -17.39 -16.06
C PHE A 68 -4.03 -17.34 -16.61
N ASP A 69 -3.71 -16.26 -17.31
CA ASP A 69 -2.33 -15.87 -17.57
C ASP A 69 -1.86 -14.96 -16.46
N SER A 70 -1.21 -15.55 -15.45
CA SER A 70 -0.71 -14.85 -14.26
C SER A 70 0.54 -15.51 -13.67
N ILE A 71 0.95 -15.06 -12.50
CA ILE A 71 2.07 -15.58 -11.72
C ILE A 71 1.86 -17.04 -11.36
N GLN A 72 2.95 -17.75 -11.07
CA GLN A 72 2.87 -19.11 -10.54
C GLN A 72 2.26 -19.09 -9.13
N THR A 73 1.26 -19.94 -8.91
CA THR A 73 0.58 -20.09 -7.63
C THR A 73 0.56 -21.54 -7.16
N PHE A 74 0.19 -21.74 -5.90
CA PHE A 74 -0.29 -23.01 -5.40
C PHE A 74 -1.55 -22.81 -4.56
N THR A 75 -2.41 -23.82 -4.56
CA THR A 75 -3.67 -23.81 -3.80
C THR A 75 -3.62 -24.83 -2.65
N GLY A 76 -4.20 -24.46 -1.51
CA GLY A 76 -4.40 -25.36 -0.37
C GLY A 76 -5.76 -25.14 0.28
N ASP A 77 -6.03 -25.93 1.32
CA ASP A 77 -7.26 -25.83 2.09
C ASP A 77 -7.01 -26.12 3.57
N PHE A 78 -7.87 -25.57 4.43
CA PHE A 78 -7.84 -25.80 5.87
C PHE A 78 -9.25 -26.01 6.43
N GLN A 79 -9.29 -26.60 7.62
CA GLN A 79 -10.54 -26.91 8.32
C GLN A 79 -10.71 -25.98 9.52
N ALA A 80 -11.71 -25.09 9.46
CA ALA A 80 -12.07 -24.19 10.55
C ALA A 80 -13.58 -23.98 10.59
N ILE A 81 -14.20 -24.08 11.76
CA ILE A 81 -15.62 -23.75 11.91
C ILE A 81 -15.77 -22.23 11.90
N GLY A 82 -16.55 -21.72 10.96
CA GLY A 82 -16.81 -20.29 10.83
C GLY A 82 -17.99 -19.97 9.91
N VAL A 83 -18.23 -18.69 9.72
CA VAL A 83 -19.20 -18.17 8.72
C VAL A 83 -18.41 -17.36 7.71
N GLY A 84 -18.79 -17.45 6.42
CA GLY A 84 -18.19 -16.63 5.37
C GLY A 84 -18.93 -15.30 5.16
N PRO A 85 -18.55 -14.52 4.14
CA PRO A 85 -19.12 -13.18 3.88
C PRO A 85 -20.65 -13.18 3.70
N SER A 86 -21.19 -14.25 3.13
CA SER A 86 -22.64 -14.43 2.91
C SER A 86 -23.42 -14.88 4.16
N GLY A 87 -22.74 -15.09 5.29
CA GLY A 87 -23.31 -15.66 6.50
C GLY A 87 -23.59 -17.16 6.43
N ILE A 88 -23.17 -17.82 5.35
CA ILE A 88 -23.26 -19.27 5.23
C ILE A 88 -22.15 -19.90 6.09
N PRO A 89 -22.48 -20.80 7.03
CA PRO A 89 -21.48 -21.55 7.78
C PRO A 89 -20.65 -22.44 6.86
N SER A 90 -19.33 -22.43 7.04
CA SER A 90 -18.40 -23.35 6.40
C SER A 90 -17.53 -24.06 7.44
N ARG A 91 -16.94 -25.16 7.01
CA ARG A 91 -15.91 -25.89 7.75
C ARG A 91 -14.62 -26.05 6.97
N GLN A 92 -14.64 -25.75 5.68
CA GLN A 92 -13.51 -25.87 4.78
C GLN A 92 -13.34 -24.55 4.03
N TRP A 93 -12.09 -24.12 3.93
CA TRP A 93 -11.68 -22.85 3.36
C TRP A 93 -10.50 -23.10 2.44
N PHE A 94 -10.38 -22.29 1.39
CA PHE A 94 -9.37 -22.47 0.36
C PHE A 94 -8.50 -21.22 0.27
N TYR A 95 -7.23 -21.40 -0.03
CA TYR A 95 -6.32 -20.29 -0.28
C TYR A 95 -5.51 -20.55 -1.55
N THR A 96 -5.12 -19.49 -2.22
CA THR A 96 -4.17 -19.52 -3.34
C THR A 96 -3.06 -18.55 -3.01
N MET A 97 -1.82 -19.02 -3.01
CA MET A 97 -0.63 -18.23 -2.67
C MET A 97 0.35 -18.19 -3.84
N ALA A 98 1.15 -17.14 -3.94
CA ALA A 98 2.22 -17.04 -4.94
C ALA A 98 3.39 -17.95 -4.57
N GLY A 99 3.82 -18.81 -5.50
CA GLY A 99 4.98 -19.67 -5.30
C GLY A 99 4.80 -21.11 -5.76
N GLY A 100 5.77 -21.94 -5.40
CA GLY A 100 5.66 -23.40 -5.51
C GLY A 100 5.16 -23.99 -4.20
N ARG A 101 4.62 -25.20 -4.24
CA ARG A 101 4.12 -25.88 -3.03
C ARG A 101 5.25 -26.11 -2.00
N PRO A 102 5.05 -25.76 -0.71
CA PRO A 102 6.08 -25.93 0.31
C PRO A 102 6.55 -27.37 0.45
N GLU A 103 5.66 -28.35 0.32
CA GLU A 103 5.97 -29.78 0.47
C GLU A 103 6.84 -30.34 -0.66
N GLN A 104 6.98 -29.60 -1.77
CA GLN A 104 7.81 -29.98 -2.91
C GLN A 104 9.22 -29.40 -2.84
N GLY A 105 9.45 -28.37 -2.02
CA GLY A 105 10.72 -27.66 -1.95
C GLY A 105 11.04 -26.83 -3.19
N GLY A 106 12.31 -26.46 -3.33
CA GLY A 106 12.80 -25.67 -4.45
C GLY A 106 12.50 -24.17 -4.35
N THR A 107 13.07 -23.40 -5.27
CA THR A 107 12.99 -21.94 -5.23
C THR A 107 12.15 -21.41 -6.38
N THR A 108 11.03 -20.76 -6.05
CA THR A 108 10.29 -19.93 -7.00
C THR A 108 10.88 -18.52 -6.99
N ASN A 109 11.09 -17.96 -8.18
CA ASN A 109 11.61 -16.61 -8.35
C ASN A 109 10.59 -15.78 -9.14
N PHE A 110 10.13 -14.68 -8.57
CA PHE A 110 9.33 -13.68 -9.27
C PHE A 110 10.21 -12.49 -9.62
N ASN A 111 10.02 -11.91 -10.81
CA ASN A 111 10.51 -10.53 -10.97
C ASN A 111 9.59 -9.63 -10.14
N ALA A 112 10.19 -8.64 -9.51
CA ALA A 112 9.51 -7.65 -8.69
C ALA A 112 9.80 -6.24 -9.22
N PRO A 113 9.27 -5.89 -10.40
CA PRO A 113 9.52 -4.57 -10.98
C PRO A 113 8.97 -3.49 -10.07
N ILE A 114 9.79 -2.48 -9.81
CA ILE A 114 9.42 -1.27 -9.08
C ILE A 114 9.21 -0.19 -10.11
N VAL A 115 7.95 0.19 -10.34
CA VAL A 115 7.55 1.33 -11.15
C VAL A 115 7.49 2.56 -10.23
N PRO A 116 8.46 3.48 -10.29
CA PRO A 116 8.41 4.68 -9.46
C PRO A 116 7.31 5.61 -9.99
N VAL A 117 6.48 6.16 -9.11
CA VAL A 117 5.40 7.09 -9.48
C VAL A 117 5.56 8.40 -8.73
N SER A 118 5.91 9.46 -9.45
CA SER A 118 5.89 10.83 -8.94
C SER A 118 4.49 11.44 -9.06
N LEU A 119 4.20 12.47 -8.27
CA LEU A 119 2.93 13.19 -8.33
C LEU A 119 3.07 14.56 -8.99
N ASP A 120 2.10 14.91 -9.82
CA ASP A 120 1.87 16.29 -10.24
C ASP A 120 0.54 16.78 -9.65
N LEU A 121 0.60 17.71 -8.70
CA LEU A 121 -0.60 18.31 -8.13
C LEU A 121 -1.06 19.49 -8.99
N LEU A 122 -2.19 19.33 -9.66
CA LEU A 122 -2.66 20.27 -10.66
C LEU A 122 -3.39 21.46 -10.02
N ASP A 123 -3.47 22.57 -10.76
CA ASP A 123 -4.39 23.68 -10.50
C ASP A 123 -5.69 23.52 -11.32
N HIS A 124 -6.66 24.43 -11.14
CA HIS A 124 -7.95 24.39 -11.84
C HIS A 124 -7.83 24.52 -13.36
N ASP A 125 -6.74 25.09 -13.87
CA ASP A 125 -6.45 25.19 -15.30
C ASP A 125 -5.73 23.97 -15.88
N GLY A 126 -5.43 22.96 -15.03
CA GLY A 126 -4.73 21.74 -15.41
C GLY A 126 -3.20 21.85 -15.45
N SER A 127 -2.62 23.02 -15.16
CA SER A 127 -1.18 23.17 -14.99
C SER A 127 -0.70 22.60 -13.65
N VAL A 128 0.58 22.25 -13.53
CA VAL A 128 1.16 21.89 -12.21
C VAL A 128 1.15 23.13 -11.33
N ARG A 129 0.46 23.04 -10.19
CA ARG A 129 0.25 24.16 -9.30
C ARG A 129 1.56 24.68 -8.73
N VAL A 130 1.64 26.01 -8.55
CA VAL A 130 2.77 26.68 -7.92
C VAL A 130 2.32 27.31 -6.60
N VAL A 131 3.01 26.98 -5.50
CA VAL A 131 2.77 27.54 -4.17
C VAL A 131 4.09 28.11 -3.67
N ASN A 132 4.11 29.37 -3.24
CA ASN A 132 5.32 30.07 -2.77
C ASN A 132 6.50 30.02 -3.77
N GLY A 133 6.20 30.04 -5.07
CA GLY A 133 7.20 29.95 -6.13
C GLY A 133 7.74 28.54 -6.40
N GLN A 134 7.26 27.51 -5.67
CA GLN A 134 7.63 26.12 -5.87
C GLN A 134 6.52 25.35 -6.61
N ARG A 135 6.90 24.56 -7.61
CA ARG A 135 5.97 23.64 -8.30
C ARG A 135 5.63 22.49 -7.36
N LEU A 136 4.35 22.12 -7.30
CA LEU A 136 3.88 20.94 -6.58
C LEU A 136 4.06 19.66 -7.42
N HIS A 137 5.32 19.43 -7.80
CA HIS A 137 5.79 18.15 -8.34
C HIS A 137 6.45 17.39 -7.18
N TYR A 138 5.91 16.23 -6.82
CA TYR A 138 6.46 15.42 -5.75
C TYR A 138 7.22 14.22 -6.34
N SER A 139 8.55 14.33 -6.35
CA SER A 139 9.40 13.28 -6.91
C SER A 139 9.53 12.08 -5.98
N VAL A 140 9.37 10.88 -6.53
CA VAL A 140 9.61 9.59 -5.85
C VAL A 140 11.09 9.23 -5.73
N GLN A 141 11.95 9.84 -6.56
CA GLN A 141 13.36 9.48 -6.72
C GLN A 141 14.15 9.27 -5.41
N PRO A 142 14.00 10.12 -4.36
CA PRO A 142 14.74 9.95 -3.12
C PRO A 142 14.48 8.61 -2.40
N PHE A 143 13.37 7.95 -2.69
CA PHE A 143 12.90 6.77 -1.96
C PHE A 143 13.25 5.44 -2.66
N ILE A 144 13.62 5.47 -3.95
CA ILE A 144 13.91 4.27 -4.74
C ILE A 144 15.10 3.49 -4.17
N ALA A 145 16.24 4.15 -3.94
CA ALA A 145 17.43 3.47 -3.43
C ALA A 145 17.24 2.92 -2.01
N PRO A 146 16.64 3.65 -1.05
CA PRO A 146 16.23 3.09 0.24
C PRO A 146 15.37 1.83 0.13
N VAL A 147 14.35 1.85 -0.73
CA VAL A 147 13.46 0.69 -0.94
C VAL A 147 14.25 -0.52 -1.46
N LEU A 148 15.07 -0.34 -2.49
CA LEU A 148 15.89 -1.43 -3.04
C LEU A 148 16.86 -2.03 -2.03
N ASN A 149 17.36 -1.22 -1.10
CA ASN A 149 18.32 -1.64 -0.07
C ASN A 149 17.66 -2.17 1.22
N SER A 150 16.32 -2.28 1.23
CA SER A 150 15.54 -2.73 2.38
C SER A 150 15.51 -4.25 2.49
N PRO A 151 15.13 -4.82 3.66
CA PRO A 151 14.98 -6.27 3.84
C PRO A 151 13.92 -6.92 2.94
N VAL A 152 13.03 -6.12 2.34
CA VAL A 152 12.05 -6.63 1.37
C VAL A 152 12.76 -7.25 0.16
N PHE A 153 13.86 -6.64 -0.29
CA PHE A 153 14.58 -7.06 -1.49
C PHE A 153 16.02 -7.51 -1.25
N GLN A 154 16.60 -7.15 -0.11
CA GLN A 154 17.94 -7.57 0.31
C GLN A 154 17.85 -8.67 1.35
N ASN A 155 18.89 -9.51 1.41
CA ASN A 155 18.94 -10.57 2.40
C ASN A 155 19.24 -10.01 3.79
N ALA A 156 18.53 -10.53 4.79
CA ALA A 156 18.77 -10.33 6.22
C ALA A 156 18.64 -11.66 6.97
N ASP A 157 19.10 -11.69 8.22
CA ASP A 157 19.01 -12.87 9.07
C ASP A 157 17.61 -13.00 9.66
N TYR A 158 17.01 -14.20 9.51
CA TYR A 158 15.69 -14.54 10.01
C TYR A 158 15.71 -15.93 10.63
N SER A 159 15.02 -16.12 11.75
CA SER A 159 14.91 -17.43 12.43
C SER A 159 14.21 -18.52 11.60
N SER A 160 13.46 -18.17 10.55
CA SER A 160 12.80 -19.12 9.65
C SER A 160 13.70 -19.67 8.54
N SER A 161 14.96 -19.23 8.47
CA SER A 161 15.90 -19.65 7.44
C SER A 161 17.30 -19.91 8.02
N ASP A 162 17.97 -20.96 7.55
CA ASP A 162 19.36 -21.26 7.92
C ASP A 162 20.38 -20.33 7.22
N ALA A 163 19.92 -19.56 6.24
CA ALA A 163 20.72 -18.59 5.50
C ALA A 163 19.97 -17.25 5.35
N PRO A 164 20.68 -16.12 5.23
CA PRO A 164 20.06 -14.82 5.01
C PRO A 164 19.12 -14.84 3.79
N THR A 165 17.91 -14.31 3.93
CA THR A 165 16.89 -14.28 2.89
C THR A 165 16.07 -12.98 2.92
N GLN A 166 15.10 -12.83 2.02
CA GLN A 166 14.23 -11.67 1.93
C GLN A 166 13.08 -11.74 2.93
N PHE A 167 12.54 -10.56 3.30
CA PHE A 167 11.48 -10.45 4.31
C PHE A 167 10.27 -11.34 4.01
N VAL A 168 9.70 -11.25 2.80
CA VAL A 168 8.51 -12.03 2.42
C VAL A 168 8.80 -13.53 2.36
N ASP A 169 9.97 -13.94 1.88
CA ASP A 169 10.41 -15.33 1.92
C ASP A 169 10.48 -15.84 3.36
N SER A 170 11.00 -15.02 4.28
CA SER A 170 11.09 -15.38 5.70
C SER A 170 9.73 -15.57 6.36
N VAL A 171 8.73 -14.75 5.99
CA VAL A 171 7.35 -14.86 6.49
C VAL A 171 6.67 -16.12 5.95
N GLN A 172 6.78 -16.39 4.64
CA GLN A 172 6.26 -17.62 4.03
C GLN A 172 6.89 -18.86 4.67
N ARG A 173 8.21 -18.88 4.84
CA ARG A 173 8.93 -19.98 5.50
C ARG A 173 8.55 -20.14 6.97
N ALA A 174 8.23 -19.05 7.67
CA ALA A 174 7.72 -19.10 9.04
C ALA A 174 6.32 -19.72 9.09
N ALA A 175 5.42 -19.32 8.19
CA ALA A 175 4.06 -19.86 8.10
C ALA A 175 4.04 -21.36 7.81
N PHE A 176 4.88 -21.82 6.86
CA PHE A 176 4.94 -23.21 6.43
C PHE A 176 6.08 -24.01 7.07
N TYR A 177 6.62 -23.56 8.21
CA TYR A 177 7.88 -24.06 8.75
C TYR A 177 7.94 -25.59 8.92
N ASN A 178 6.85 -26.21 9.40
CA ASN A 178 6.77 -27.65 9.62
C ASN A 178 6.21 -28.44 8.41
N ALA A 179 5.83 -27.76 7.32
CA ALA A 179 5.33 -28.38 6.09
C ALA A 179 6.35 -28.30 4.93
N MET A 180 7.18 -27.25 4.91
CA MET A 180 8.10 -27.00 3.81
C MET A 180 9.26 -28.00 3.77
N GLN A 181 9.71 -28.34 2.56
CA GLN A 181 10.99 -29.05 2.38
C GLN A 181 12.18 -28.10 2.54
N PRO A 182 13.38 -28.63 2.88
CA PRO A 182 14.61 -27.86 2.86
C PRO A 182 14.83 -27.17 1.50
N GLY A 183 15.21 -25.90 1.52
CA GLY A 183 15.42 -25.10 0.31
C GLY A 183 14.15 -24.63 -0.40
N TRP A 184 12.96 -24.76 0.22
CA TRP A 184 11.76 -24.09 -0.26
C TRP A 184 11.89 -22.56 -0.10
N HIS A 185 11.76 -21.82 -1.19
CA HIS A 185 11.88 -20.36 -1.18
C HIS A 185 10.93 -19.70 -2.18
N THR A 186 10.44 -18.53 -1.84
CA THR A 186 9.73 -17.59 -2.72
C THR A 186 10.49 -16.28 -2.72
N LEU A 187 11.31 -16.05 -3.76
CA LEU A 187 12.23 -14.92 -3.84
C LEU A 187 11.78 -13.89 -4.89
N LEU A 188 12.04 -12.63 -4.60
CA LEU A 188 11.73 -11.46 -5.40
C LEU A 188 13.00 -10.91 -6.05
N LYS A 189 12.95 -10.62 -7.36
CA LYS A 189 14.06 -10.00 -8.11
C LYS A 189 13.70 -8.56 -8.47
N PRO A 190 14.15 -7.57 -7.67
CA PRO A 190 13.78 -6.18 -7.91
C PRO A 190 14.42 -5.65 -9.19
N SER A 191 13.70 -4.79 -9.90
CA SER A 191 14.28 -3.96 -10.96
C SER A 191 13.54 -2.63 -11.05
N VAL A 192 14.27 -1.52 -11.14
CA VAL A 192 13.67 -0.20 -11.32
C VAL A 192 13.22 -0.04 -12.76
N LYS A 193 11.97 0.36 -12.95
CA LYS A 193 11.35 0.61 -14.26
C LYS A 193 11.24 2.10 -14.56
N THR A 194 10.70 2.40 -15.73
CA THR A 194 10.42 3.76 -16.17
C THR A 194 9.56 4.48 -15.13
N GLU A 195 10.05 5.63 -14.64
CA GLU A 195 9.26 6.48 -13.76
C GLU A 195 8.00 6.97 -14.47
N ARG A 196 6.87 6.93 -13.77
CA ARG A 196 5.58 7.42 -14.21
C ARG A 196 5.17 8.64 -13.38
N THR A 197 4.22 9.41 -13.90
CA THR A 197 3.67 10.55 -13.17
C THR A 197 2.17 10.40 -13.05
N LEU A 198 1.66 10.48 -11.82
CA LEU A 198 0.23 10.51 -11.54
C LEU A 198 -0.19 11.96 -11.28
N SER A 199 -0.95 12.53 -12.20
CA SER A 199 -1.45 13.90 -12.05
C SER A 199 -2.80 13.92 -11.32
N ILE A 200 -2.86 14.66 -10.20
CA ILE A 200 -4.07 14.76 -9.37
C ILE A 200 -4.73 16.13 -9.55
N PRO A 201 -6.01 16.19 -9.96
CA PRO A 201 -6.72 17.46 -10.13
C PRO A 201 -6.90 18.23 -8.82
N ARG A 202 -6.87 19.57 -8.90
CA ARG A 202 -7.20 20.44 -7.76
C ARG A 202 -8.57 20.12 -7.19
N GLY A 203 -8.69 20.12 -5.87
CA GLY A 203 -9.92 19.77 -5.15
C GLY A 203 -9.99 18.29 -4.73
N HIS A 204 -9.05 17.46 -5.18
CA HIS A 204 -8.98 16.03 -4.82
C HIS A 204 -7.68 15.66 -4.07
N TYR A 205 -6.90 16.65 -3.66
CA TYR A 205 -5.73 16.44 -2.81
C TYR A 205 -5.65 17.47 -1.67
N PHE A 206 -5.00 17.04 -0.60
CA PHE A 206 -4.43 17.91 0.42
C PHE A 206 -2.93 17.67 0.47
N PHE A 207 -2.14 18.64 0.93
CA PHE A 207 -0.69 18.49 0.98
C PHE A 207 -0.08 19.23 2.16
N ALA A 208 1.11 18.80 2.57
CA ALA A 208 1.97 19.57 3.45
C ALA A 208 3.31 19.78 2.76
N LEU A 209 3.85 21.00 2.82
CA LEU A 209 5.18 21.31 2.31
C LEU A 209 6.25 20.88 3.30
N ASN A 210 7.45 20.63 2.78
CA ASN A 210 8.64 20.53 3.60
C ASN A 210 8.92 21.86 4.32
N HIS A 211 9.75 21.84 5.36
CA HIS A 211 10.11 23.04 6.11
C HIS A 211 10.77 24.12 5.23
N ASP A 212 11.48 23.72 4.18
CA ASP A 212 12.09 24.60 3.19
C ASP A 212 11.12 25.12 2.11
N GLY A 213 9.83 24.77 2.22
CA GLY A 213 8.77 25.16 1.28
C GLY A 213 8.69 24.30 0.01
N THR A 214 9.54 23.29 -0.16
CA THR A 214 9.49 22.39 -1.32
C THR A 214 8.37 21.36 -1.19
N CYS A 215 7.93 20.83 -2.34
CA CYS A 215 6.99 19.73 -2.36
C CYS A 215 7.72 18.39 -2.16
N CYS A 216 7.25 17.52 -1.27
CA CYS A 216 6.29 17.75 -0.21
C CYS A 216 6.74 16.95 1.02
N ALA A 217 6.21 17.30 2.19
CA ALA A 217 6.33 16.46 3.38
C ALA A 217 5.43 15.22 3.22
N PHE A 218 4.19 15.43 2.76
CA PHE A 218 3.28 14.38 2.30
C PHE A 218 2.15 14.96 1.43
N VAL A 219 1.42 14.07 0.75
CA VAL A 219 0.19 14.36 0.00
C VAL A 219 -0.91 13.39 0.44
N LEU A 220 -2.13 13.90 0.63
CA LEU A 220 -3.34 13.09 0.78
C LEU A 220 -4.14 13.16 -0.51
N VAL A 221 -4.58 12.02 -1.05
CA VAL A 221 -5.34 11.94 -2.31
C VAL A 221 -6.68 11.26 -2.07
N ASP A 222 -7.76 11.74 -2.69
CA ASP A 222 -9.05 11.05 -2.64
C ASP A 222 -8.89 9.65 -3.25
N ILE A 223 -9.26 8.61 -2.51
CA ILE A 223 -9.00 7.22 -2.93
C ILE A 223 -9.64 6.87 -4.28
N ASN A 224 -10.84 7.41 -4.59
CA ASN A 224 -11.51 7.12 -5.85
C ASN A 224 -10.78 7.79 -7.00
N VAL A 225 -10.37 9.06 -6.83
CA VAL A 225 -9.59 9.78 -7.84
C VAL A 225 -8.21 9.17 -8.02
N PHE A 226 -7.57 8.74 -6.94
CA PHE A 226 -6.29 8.03 -7.01
C PHE A 226 -6.43 6.77 -7.86
N SER A 227 -7.40 5.92 -7.56
CA SER A 227 -7.61 4.68 -8.28
C SER A 227 -7.98 4.90 -9.75
N ASP A 228 -8.93 5.79 -10.04
CA ASP A 228 -9.36 6.06 -11.41
C ASP A 228 -8.23 6.65 -12.28
N ARG A 229 -7.20 7.24 -11.67
CA ARG A 229 -6.02 7.78 -12.37
C ARG A 229 -4.86 6.79 -12.43
N LEU A 230 -4.75 5.88 -11.47
CA LEU A 230 -3.68 4.89 -11.39
C LEU A 230 -3.86 3.78 -12.43
N PHE A 231 -5.08 3.26 -12.53
CA PHE A 231 -5.43 2.15 -13.41
C PHE A 231 -5.80 2.65 -14.82
N PRO A 232 -5.57 1.83 -15.87
CA PRO A 232 -6.08 2.14 -17.19
C PRO A 232 -7.61 2.33 -17.16
N ALA A 233 -8.15 3.07 -18.14
CA ALA A 233 -9.59 3.17 -18.36
C ALA A 233 -10.08 2.23 -19.48
N SER A 234 -9.16 1.64 -20.25
CA SER A 234 -9.43 0.65 -21.30
C SER A 234 -8.16 -0.17 -21.59
N PRO A 235 -8.26 -1.33 -22.28
CA PRO A 235 -7.10 -2.19 -22.58
C PRO A 235 -5.99 -1.53 -23.42
N ILE A 236 -6.29 -0.38 -24.03
CA ILE A 236 -5.38 0.39 -24.87
C ILE A 236 -4.93 1.69 -24.19
N ASP A 237 -5.36 1.94 -22.96
CA ASP A 237 -4.99 3.14 -22.23
C ASP A 237 -3.55 3.04 -21.75
N SER A 238 -2.69 3.87 -22.34
CA SER A 238 -1.28 3.99 -21.96
C SER A 238 -0.98 5.29 -21.21
N ASN A 239 -2.00 6.01 -20.71
CA ASN A 239 -1.84 7.29 -20.01
C ASN A 239 -1.78 7.13 -18.50
N SER A 240 -2.51 6.15 -17.94
CA SER A 240 -2.40 5.81 -16.52
C SER A 240 -1.03 5.17 -16.22
N PRO A 241 -0.49 5.30 -15.00
CA PRO A 241 0.78 4.64 -14.67
C PRO A 241 0.77 3.12 -14.89
N VAL A 242 -0.33 2.43 -14.52
CA VAL A 242 -0.45 0.97 -14.69
C VAL A 242 -0.49 0.60 -16.17
N GLY A 243 -1.42 1.19 -16.93
CA GLY A 243 -1.54 0.91 -18.36
C GLY A 243 -0.26 1.27 -19.13
N ALA A 244 0.39 2.38 -18.80
CA ALA A 244 1.64 2.75 -19.43
C ALA A 244 2.79 1.77 -19.14
N ALA A 245 2.79 1.12 -17.97
CA ALA A 245 3.78 0.11 -17.58
C ALA A 245 3.51 -1.25 -18.25
N GLU A 246 2.25 -1.64 -18.39
CA GLU A 246 1.85 -2.85 -19.12
C GLU A 246 2.21 -2.75 -20.60
N HIS A 247 1.83 -1.63 -21.24
CA HIS A 247 2.05 -1.41 -22.68
C HIS A 247 3.53 -1.26 -23.04
N SER A 248 4.38 -0.78 -22.14
CA SER A 248 5.83 -0.73 -22.36
C SER A 248 6.54 -2.04 -22.07
N GLY A 249 5.86 -3.02 -21.47
CA GLY A 249 6.48 -4.25 -20.96
C GLY A 249 7.38 -4.02 -19.74
N ASP A 250 7.19 -2.91 -19.03
CA ASP A 250 7.85 -2.68 -17.74
C ASP A 250 7.38 -3.68 -16.69
N ILE A 251 6.10 -4.08 -16.79
CA ILE A 251 5.49 -5.16 -16.00
C ILE A 251 4.83 -6.19 -16.91
N THR A 252 4.70 -7.41 -16.41
CA THR A 252 4.06 -8.54 -17.11
C THR A 252 3.15 -9.32 -16.16
N THR A 253 2.35 -10.22 -16.71
CA THR A 253 1.51 -11.14 -15.92
C THR A 253 2.30 -12.11 -15.06
N ARG A 254 3.64 -12.15 -15.18
CA ARG A 254 4.53 -13.05 -14.42
C ARG A 254 5.29 -12.36 -13.30
N ASP A 255 4.96 -11.10 -13.06
CA ASP A 255 5.63 -10.24 -12.09
C ASP A 255 4.72 -9.97 -10.89
N ILE A 256 5.35 -9.74 -9.73
CA ILE A 256 4.68 -9.13 -8.57
C ILE A 256 5.16 -7.68 -8.53
N SER A 257 4.36 -6.78 -9.09
CA SER A 257 4.80 -5.41 -9.40
C SER A 257 4.54 -4.44 -8.25
N THR A 258 5.44 -3.49 -8.02
CA THR A 258 5.22 -2.41 -7.04
C THR A 258 5.17 -1.07 -7.76
N PHE A 259 4.06 -0.36 -7.61
CA PHE A 259 3.95 1.06 -7.91
C PHE A 259 4.34 1.84 -6.65
N LEU A 260 5.60 2.28 -6.61
CA LEU A 260 6.17 2.97 -5.46
C LEU A 260 5.83 4.46 -5.54
N PHE A 261 5.24 5.00 -4.49
CA PHE A 261 4.95 6.42 -4.37
C PHE A 261 5.83 7.09 -3.31
N PRO A 262 6.08 8.42 -3.41
CA PRO A 262 6.55 9.20 -2.27
C PRO A 262 5.46 9.23 -1.17
N ASN A 263 5.66 9.91 -0.04
CA ASN A 263 4.70 10.02 1.08
C ASN A 263 3.28 10.46 0.61
N THR A 264 2.49 9.52 0.14
CA THR A 264 1.22 9.70 -0.55
C THR A 264 0.28 8.76 0.13
N TYR A 265 -0.80 9.28 0.69
CA TYR A 265 -1.75 8.48 1.46
C TYR A 265 -3.16 8.80 0.99
N LEU A 266 -4.07 7.83 1.11
CA LEU A 266 -5.42 7.99 0.57
C LEU A 266 -6.42 8.30 1.67
N TYR A 267 -7.42 9.12 1.33
CA TYR A 267 -8.52 9.46 2.23
C TYR A 267 -9.88 9.14 1.59
N PHE A 268 -10.87 8.94 2.44
CA PHE A 268 -12.24 8.62 2.04
C PHE A 268 -13.18 9.84 2.09
N ASN A 269 -14.28 9.73 1.34
CA ASN A 269 -15.46 10.61 1.45
C ASN A 269 -15.17 12.11 1.30
N GLY A 270 -14.15 12.51 0.53
CA GLY A 270 -13.79 13.93 0.39
C GLY A 270 -13.21 14.56 1.67
N ASN A 271 -12.91 13.78 2.72
CA ASN A 271 -12.52 14.29 4.03
C ASN A 271 -11.11 13.81 4.42
N PRO A 272 -10.10 14.72 4.50
CA PRO A 272 -8.72 14.34 4.83
C PRO A 272 -8.56 13.83 6.27
N ASN A 273 -9.54 14.04 7.15
CA ASN A 273 -9.55 13.47 8.50
C ASN A 273 -10.00 11.99 8.51
N GLN A 274 -10.48 11.48 7.38
CA GLN A 274 -10.78 10.06 7.15
C GLN A 274 -9.67 9.44 6.29
N CYS A 275 -8.43 9.75 6.65
CA CYS A 275 -7.22 9.10 6.15
C CYS A 275 -6.69 8.16 7.26
N CYS A 276 -5.77 7.25 6.98
CA CYS A 276 -4.81 7.26 5.88
C CYS A 276 -4.55 5.83 5.38
N VAL A 277 -5.02 5.52 4.16
CA VAL A 277 -4.64 4.29 3.45
C VAL A 277 -3.21 4.45 2.92
N LEU A 278 -2.31 3.56 3.29
CA LEU A 278 -0.87 3.69 3.00
C LEU A 278 -0.39 2.81 1.84
N GLY A 279 -1.21 1.82 1.48
CA GLY A 279 -0.96 0.85 0.44
C GLY A 279 -2.24 0.07 0.12
N PHE A 280 -2.18 -0.69 -0.96
CA PHE A 280 -3.04 -1.85 -1.19
C PHE A 280 -2.37 -2.77 -2.20
N HIS A 281 -2.71 -4.05 -2.16
CA HIS A 281 -2.36 -5.03 -3.17
C HIS A 281 -3.61 -5.43 -3.95
N THR A 282 -3.44 -5.72 -5.24
CA THR A 282 -4.54 -6.07 -6.15
C THR A 282 -3.97 -6.59 -7.48
N TYR A 283 -4.81 -6.68 -8.50
CA TYR A 283 -4.36 -6.87 -9.87
C TYR A 283 -5.17 -6.02 -10.86
N ASP A 284 -4.51 -5.63 -11.95
CA ASP A 284 -5.20 -5.23 -13.17
C ASP A 284 -5.48 -6.46 -14.03
N PHE A 285 -6.66 -6.52 -14.68
CA PHE A 285 -7.01 -7.58 -15.61
C PHE A 285 -7.38 -7.10 -17.00
N GLU A 286 -6.80 -7.79 -17.97
CA GLU A 286 -6.98 -7.51 -19.39
C GLU A 286 -7.54 -8.74 -20.14
N PRO A 287 -8.30 -8.52 -21.23
CA PRO A 287 -8.74 -9.61 -22.09
C PRO A 287 -7.58 -10.47 -22.58
N GLY A 288 -7.82 -11.78 -22.61
CA GLY A 288 -6.90 -12.71 -23.27
C GLY A 288 -6.89 -12.53 -24.78
N ASP A 289 -5.82 -13.02 -25.40
CA ASP A 289 -5.66 -13.03 -26.86
C ASP A 289 -5.09 -14.36 -27.35
N ALA A 290 -4.92 -14.50 -28.67
CA ALA A 290 -4.42 -15.74 -29.25
C ALA A 290 -3.01 -16.14 -28.76
N THR A 291 -2.19 -15.18 -28.30
CA THR A 291 -0.82 -15.44 -27.84
C THR A 291 -0.77 -16.13 -26.48
N ASN A 292 -1.80 -15.93 -25.64
CA ASN A 292 -1.91 -16.55 -24.33
C ASN A 292 -3.06 -17.57 -24.21
N GLY A 293 -3.62 -17.98 -25.36
CA GLY A 293 -4.70 -18.97 -25.43
C GLY A 293 -6.06 -18.42 -24.98
N PHE A 294 -6.29 -17.11 -25.13
CA PHE A 294 -7.49 -16.38 -24.72
C PHE A 294 -7.77 -16.46 -23.21
N ARG A 295 -6.72 -16.64 -22.40
CA ARG A 295 -6.82 -16.57 -20.94
C ARG A 295 -6.81 -15.12 -20.48
N GLU A 296 -7.68 -14.76 -19.54
CA GLU A 296 -7.61 -13.45 -18.87
C GLU A 296 -6.19 -13.24 -18.32
N LYS A 297 -5.64 -12.06 -18.63
CA LYS A 297 -4.33 -11.63 -18.15
C LYS A 297 -4.53 -10.97 -16.79
N ARG A 298 -3.73 -11.34 -15.80
CA ARG A 298 -3.75 -10.71 -14.48
C ARG A 298 -2.36 -10.18 -14.14
N TYR A 299 -2.25 -8.87 -14.04
CA TYR A 299 -1.05 -8.14 -13.65
C TYR A 299 -1.10 -7.89 -12.15
N VAL A 300 -0.51 -8.80 -11.37
CA VAL A 300 -0.46 -8.68 -9.91
C VAL A 300 0.43 -7.49 -9.54
N LEU A 301 -0.12 -6.59 -8.74
CA LEU A 301 0.56 -5.36 -8.35
C LEU A 301 0.16 -4.89 -6.95
N ASN A 302 1.00 -4.04 -6.38
CA ASN A 302 0.63 -3.23 -5.23
C ASN A 302 0.94 -1.75 -5.49
N TYR A 303 0.16 -0.91 -4.81
CA TYR A 303 0.54 0.45 -4.51
C TYR A 303 1.18 0.46 -3.13
N SER A 304 2.38 1.01 -3.02
CA SER A 304 3.08 1.16 -1.74
C SER A 304 3.62 2.57 -1.60
N SER A 305 3.25 3.27 -0.53
CA SER A 305 3.86 4.57 -0.20
C SER A 305 5.16 4.37 0.58
N TRP A 306 6.21 5.12 0.23
CA TRP A 306 7.26 5.38 1.20
C TRP A 306 6.69 6.13 2.41
N ILE A 307 7.24 5.89 3.60
CA ILE A 307 6.85 6.59 4.82
C ILE A 307 8.06 7.28 5.42
N SER A 308 8.17 8.59 5.26
CA SER A 308 9.25 9.33 5.92
C SER A 308 9.12 9.29 7.45
N PRO A 309 10.25 9.14 8.18
CA PRO A 309 10.27 9.17 9.64
C PRO A 309 9.57 10.41 10.22
N GLY A 310 8.81 10.20 11.30
CA GLY A 310 8.11 11.26 12.03
C GLY A 310 6.78 11.74 11.43
N LEU A 311 6.31 11.14 10.32
CA LEU A 311 4.97 11.41 9.81
C LEU A 311 3.89 10.76 10.68
N PHE A 312 4.03 9.46 10.94
CA PHE A 312 3.16 8.67 11.83
C PHE A 312 3.83 8.41 13.18
N VAL A 313 3.33 7.42 13.93
CA VAL A 313 3.92 6.99 15.20
C VAL A 313 5.34 6.44 15.00
N PRO A 314 6.25 6.59 15.98
CA PRO A 314 7.62 6.08 15.86
C PRO A 314 7.66 4.59 15.53
N GLY A 315 8.52 4.20 14.58
CA GLY A 315 8.65 2.83 14.12
C GLY A 315 7.67 2.44 13.01
N PHE A 316 6.68 3.26 12.68
CA PHE A 316 5.83 3.09 11.50
C PHE A 316 6.35 3.98 10.37
N GLU A 317 7.38 3.51 9.67
CA GLU A 317 8.18 4.31 8.74
C GLU A 317 8.86 3.46 7.66
N ASP A 318 9.54 4.13 6.74
CA ASP A 318 10.27 3.57 5.60
C ASP A 318 9.48 2.62 4.69
N VAL A 319 9.65 1.32 4.88
CA VAL A 319 9.12 0.23 4.06
C VAL A 319 7.98 -0.50 4.73
N THR A 320 7.42 -0.01 5.84
CA THR A 320 6.27 -0.65 6.50
C THR A 320 5.14 -0.98 5.53
N ALA A 321 4.70 0.00 4.72
CA ALA A 321 3.69 -0.23 3.70
C ALA A 321 4.15 -1.23 2.64
N LEU A 322 5.38 -1.09 2.13
CA LEU A 322 5.90 -1.99 1.12
C LEU A 322 5.99 -3.46 1.59
N SER A 323 6.44 -3.70 2.82
CA SER A 323 6.54 -5.04 3.38
C SER A 323 5.17 -5.67 3.60
N HIS A 324 4.20 -4.87 4.04
CA HIS A 324 2.80 -5.29 4.21
C HIS A 324 2.26 -5.75 2.86
N GLU A 325 2.24 -4.85 1.88
CA GLU A 325 1.58 -5.09 0.60
C GLU A 325 2.21 -6.21 -0.22
N ILE A 326 3.55 -6.36 -0.18
CA ILE A 326 4.20 -7.47 -0.88
C ILE A 326 3.93 -8.80 -0.16
N THR A 327 3.84 -8.81 1.17
CA THR A 327 3.52 -10.04 1.90
C THR A 327 2.09 -10.47 1.59
N GLU A 328 1.14 -9.55 1.59
CA GLU A 328 -0.25 -9.84 1.19
C GLU A 328 -0.34 -10.23 -0.28
N SER A 329 0.37 -9.54 -1.20
CA SER A 329 0.46 -9.96 -2.61
C SER A 329 0.93 -11.41 -2.79
N VAL A 330 1.72 -11.95 -1.86
CA VAL A 330 2.19 -13.35 -1.90
C VAL A 330 1.21 -14.30 -1.22
N ASN A 331 0.48 -13.86 -0.19
CA ASN A 331 -0.51 -14.68 0.51
C ASN A 331 -1.85 -14.75 -0.23
N ASP A 332 -2.30 -13.65 -0.83
CA ASP A 332 -3.54 -13.57 -1.61
C ASP A 332 -3.35 -12.75 -2.90
N PRO A 333 -2.59 -13.24 -3.90
CA PRO A 333 -2.33 -12.51 -5.14
C PRO A 333 -3.59 -12.13 -5.94
N PHE A 334 -4.75 -12.71 -5.61
CA PHE A 334 -6.01 -12.48 -6.32
C PHE A 334 -7.10 -11.87 -5.44
N VAL A 335 -6.76 -11.33 -4.27
CA VAL A 335 -7.63 -10.51 -3.40
C VAL A 335 -9.03 -11.10 -3.19
N GLY A 336 -9.10 -12.41 -2.97
CA GLY A 336 -10.34 -13.16 -2.82
C GLY A 336 -11.37 -12.99 -3.94
N SER A 337 -10.95 -12.58 -5.15
CA SER A 337 -11.87 -12.05 -6.17
C SER A 337 -12.83 -13.07 -6.77
N ASP A 338 -12.56 -14.37 -6.60
CA ASP A 338 -13.44 -15.45 -7.03
C ASP A 338 -14.48 -15.86 -5.95
N GLY A 339 -14.39 -15.28 -4.75
CA GLY A 339 -15.25 -15.56 -3.60
C GLY A 339 -15.07 -16.96 -3.02
N VAL A 340 -13.97 -17.65 -3.34
CA VAL A 340 -13.67 -19.02 -2.91
C VAL A 340 -12.30 -19.11 -2.26
N HIS A 341 -11.24 -18.65 -2.95
CA HIS A 341 -9.87 -18.64 -2.44
C HIS A 341 -9.59 -17.32 -1.74
N GLY A 342 -8.71 -17.32 -0.73
CA GLY A 342 -8.39 -16.09 0.02
C GLY A 342 -9.49 -15.67 1.00
N ILE A 343 -10.60 -16.41 1.07
CA ILE A 343 -11.67 -16.20 2.04
C ILE A 343 -11.40 -17.04 3.29
N THR A 344 -11.58 -16.44 4.46
CA THR A 344 -11.38 -17.04 5.77
C THR A 344 -12.66 -16.99 6.61
N PRO A 345 -12.76 -17.69 7.75
CA PRO A 345 -13.75 -17.34 8.75
C PRO A 345 -13.60 -15.88 9.18
N TRP A 346 -14.72 -15.20 9.48
CA TRP A 346 -14.64 -13.90 10.14
C TRP A 346 -13.70 -13.94 11.35
N TRP A 347 -12.75 -13.00 11.37
CA TRP A 347 -11.78 -12.83 12.43
C TRP A 347 -11.83 -11.40 12.96
N LEU A 348 -11.50 -11.26 14.25
CA LEU A 348 -11.39 -9.99 14.95
C LEU A 348 -9.98 -9.87 15.50
N SER A 349 -9.21 -8.94 14.96
CA SER A 349 -7.85 -8.67 15.42
C SER A 349 -7.86 -7.93 16.77
N PRO A 350 -6.74 -7.93 17.52
CA PRO A 350 -6.69 -7.26 18.83
C PRO A 350 -6.87 -5.73 18.78
N ASN A 351 -6.58 -5.08 17.64
CA ASN A 351 -6.89 -3.66 17.39
C ASN A 351 -8.37 -3.41 17.03
N GLY A 352 -9.19 -4.47 16.94
CA GLY A 352 -10.61 -4.39 16.61
C GLY A 352 -10.92 -4.35 15.11
N ASN A 353 -9.93 -4.59 14.25
CA ASN A 353 -10.15 -4.78 12.82
C ASN A 353 -10.90 -6.10 12.61
N CYS A 354 -11.89 -6.09 11.73
CA CYS A 354 -12.82 -7.19 11.54
C CYS A 354 -13.00 -7.45 10.05
N GLN A 355 -12.56 -8.62 9.61
CA GLN A 355 -12.58 -9.03 8.20
C GLN A 355 -12.77 -10.55 8.10
N ASP A 356 -12.82 -11.08 6.87
CA ASP A 356 -13.06 -12.49 6.55
C ASP A 356 -12.29 -12.96 5.30
N ASP A 357 -11.14 -12.33 5.06
CA ASP A 357 -10.20 -12.61 3.98
C ASP A 357 -8.80 -12.92 4.56
N LEU A 358 -7.83 -13.19 3.67
CA LEU A 358 -6.48 -13.63 3.98
C LEU A 358 -5.48 -12.46 3.98
N GLU A 359 -5.84 -11.39 4.68
CA GLU A 359 -5.04 -10.17 4.80
C GLU A 359 -4.10 -10.23 6.01
N VAL A 360 -2.90 -10.79 5.79
CA VAL A 360 -1.95 -11.11 6.87
C VAL A 360 -1.42 -9.87 7.59
N GLY A 361 -1.34 -8.73 6.90
CA GLY A 361 -0.87 -7.47 7.45
C GLY A 361 -1.97 -6.76 8.22
N ASP A 362 -3.21 -6.82 7.74
CA ASP A 362 -4.39 -6.17 8.35
C ASP A 362 -4.70 -6.66 9.77
N VAL A 363 -4.29 -7.89 10.11
CA VAL A 363 -4.40 -8.43 11.47
C VAL A 363 -3.52 -7.65 12.47
N ILE A 364 -2.40 -7.07 12.02
CA ILE A 364 -1.34 -6.52 12.88
C ILE A 364 -1.19 -5.00 12.78
N GLU A 365 -1.57 -4.38 11.67
CA GLU A 365 -1.26 -2.97 11.33
C GLU A 365 -1.51 -1.93 12.44
N GLY A 366 -2.54 -2.11 13.27
CA GLY A 366 -2.92 -1.19 14.35
C GLY A 366 -2.39 -1.56 15.74
N LEU A 367 -1.52 -2.57 15.84
CA LEU A 367 -0.95 -3.02 17.12
C LEU A 367 0.27 -2.18 17.53
N PRO A 368 0.56 -2.05 18.84
CA PRO A 368 1.72 -1.27 19.31
C PRO A 368 3.07 -1.74 18.79
N ASP A 369 3.22 -3.06 18.58
CA ASP A 369 4.42 -3.70 18.04
C ASP A 369 4.20 -4.14 16.58
N ALA A 370 3.44 -3.36 15.81
CA ALA A 370 3.11 -3.67 14.42
C ALA A 370 4.34 -3.80 13.53
N THR A 371 5.46 -3.14 13.85
CA THR A 371 6.69 -3.21 13.05
C THR A 371 7.86 -3.82 13.83
N ILE A 372 8.90 -4.22 13.10
CA ILE A 372 10.13 -4.72 13.68
C ILE A 372 11.35 -4.05 13.05
N ALA A 373 12.30 -3.61 13.88
CA ALA A 373 13.54 -3.02 13.41
C ALA A 373 14.49 -4.10 12.83
N ILE A 374 14.80 -3.99 11.54
CA ILE A 374 15.75 -4.86 10.84
C ILE A 374 16.88 -4.03 10.24
N LYS A 375 18.13 -4.40 10.57
CA LYS A 375 19.31 -3.70 10.06
C LYS A 375 19.85 -4.37 8.80
N VAL A 376 19.85 -3.64 7.70
CA VAL A 376 20.38 -4.08 6.41
C VAL A 376 21.32 -3.01 5.86
N ASN A 377 22.52 -3.39 5.42
CA ASN A 377 23.50 -2.49 4.80
C ASN A 377 23.78 -1.20 5.61
N GLY A 378 23.79 -1.32 6.94
CA GLY A 378 24.06 -0.19 7.84
C GLY A 378 22.88 0.72 8.14
N ARG A 379 21.71 0.49 7.53
CA ARG A 379 20.46 1.21 7.79
C ARG A 379 19.46 0.31 8.54
N THR A 380 18.73 0.90 9.48
CA THR A 380 17.56 0.27 10.10
C THR A 380 16.34 0.53 9.23
N TYR A 381 15.56 -0.52 9.00
CA TYR A 381 14.25 -0.50 8.36
C TYR A 381 13.20 -1.05 9.32
N HIS A 382 11.94 -0.75 9.08
CA HIS A 382 10.79 -1.09 9.92
C HIS A 382 9.70 -1.81 9.10
N PRO A 383 9.97 -3.00 8.55
CA PRO A 383 8.91 -3.81 7.98
C PRO A 383 7.86 -4.16 9.05
N GLN A 384 6.63 -4.38 8.59
CA GLN A 384 5.53 -4.81 9.44
C GLN A 384 5.72 -6.27 9.89
N ASN A 385 5.29 -6.62 11.09
CA ASN A 385 5.05 -8.00 11.46
C ASN A 385 3.76 -8.48 10.77
N GLU A 386 3.73 -9.75 10.41
CA GLU A 386 2.68 -10.35 9.60
C GLU A 386 2.03 -11.49 10.40
N ALA A 387 0.71 -11.61 10.32
CA ALA A 387 0.03 -12.80 10.81
C ALA A 387 0.45 -14.00 9.96
N LEU A 388 0.66 -15.14 10.59
CA LEU A 388 0.96 -16.38 9.90
C LEU A 388 -0.34 -17.11 9.57
N LEU A 389 -0.35 -17.86 8.46
CA LEU A 389 -1.51 -18.65 8.02
C LEU A 389 -2.21 -19.40 9.16
N PRO A 390 -1.52 -20.10 10.09
CA PRO A 390 -2.18 -20.75 11.24
C PRO A 390 -3.07 -19.87 12.13
N TRP A 391 -2.86 -18.55 12.16
CA TRP A 391 -3.75 -17.63 12.88
C TRP A 391 -5.10 -17.50 12.16
N LEU A 392 -5.07 -17.32 10.85
CA LEU A 392 -6.23 -17.23 9.96
C LEU A 392 -6.95 -18.58 9.83
N GLU A 393 -6.22 -19.70 10.00
CA GLU A 393 -6.78 -21.06 10.07
C GLU A 393 -7.46 -21.38 11.41
N PHE A 394 -7.36 -20.50 12.42
CA PHE A 394 -7.78 -20.80 13.80
C PHE A 394 -7.13 -22.08 14.35
N GLN A 395 -5.89 -22.36 13.94
CA GLN A 395 -5.20 -23.61 14.24
C GLN A 395 -4.55 -23.55 15.62
N SER A 396 -4.89 -24.49 16.51
CA SER A 396 -4.28 -24.60 17.85
C SER A 396 -3.89 -26.05 18.17
N PRO A 397 -2.62 -26.34 18.49
CA PRO A 397 -1.47 -25.43 18.42
C PRO A 397 -1.14 -25.03 16.97
N SER A 398 -0.51 -23.86 16.79
CA SER A 398 0.00 -23.42 15.48
C SER A 398 1.05 -24.39 14.93
N SER A 399 0.96 -24.67 13.63
CA SER A 399 1.95 -25.45 12.88
C SER A 399 3.10 -24.60 12.33
N ALA A 400 3.07 -23.27 12.49
CA ALA A 400 4.15 -22.39 12.08
C ALA A 400 5.40 -22.52 12.98
N ILE A 401 6.45 -21.79 12.63
CA ILE A 401 7.71 -21.77 13.37
C ILE A 401 7.48 -21.56 14.87
N GLY A 402 8.01 -22.48 15.69
CA GLY A 402 7.93 -22.39 17.15
C GLY A 402 6.50 -22.34 17.73
N GLY A 403 5.47 -22.70 16.95
CA GLY A 403 4.07 -22.54 17.36
C GLY A 403 3.57 -21.09 17.38
N ALA A 404 4.24 -20.18 16.65
CA ALA A 404 3.89 -18.77 16.58
C ALA A 404 2.66 -18.47 15.71
N TYR A 405 2.05 -17.31 15.91
CA TYR A 405 0.97 -16.78 15.06
C TYR A 405 1.35 -15.52 14.29
N SER A 406 2.52 -14.95 14.57
CA SER A 406 3.05 -13.78 13.87
C SER A 406 4.54 -13.93 13.60
N TYR A 407 5.06 -13.19 12.63
CA TYR A 407 6.48 -13.19 12.27
C TYR A 407 6.88 -11.83 11.66
N PRO A 408 8.13 -11.34 11.79
CA PRO A 408 9.27 -11.94 12.50
C PRO A 408 9.18 -11.95 14.02
N ASN A 409 8.45 -11.01 14.63
CA ASN A 409 8.21 -11.04 16.06
C ASN A 409 7.10 -12.04 16.40
N MET A 410 7.50 -13.21 16.92
CA MET A 410 6.62 -14.31 17.30
C MET A 410 5.74 -14.03 18.54
N SER A 411 5.86 -12.85 19.15
CA SER A 411 5.10 -12.45 20.35
C SER A 411 4.04 -11.38 20.10
N VAL A 412 3.85 -10.93 18.86
CA VAL A 412 2.82 -9.91 18.53
C VAL A 412 1.43 -10.52 18.63
N LEU A 413 1.22 -11.69 18.00
CA LEU A 413 -0.01 -12.46 18.13
C LEU A 413 0.26 -13.68 19.02
N THR A 414 -0.34 -13.68 20.21
CA THR A 414 -0.17 -14.77 21.21
C THR A 414 -1.43 -15.62 21.39
N SER A 415 -2.54 -15.22 20.77
CA SER A 415 -3.80 -15.96 20.77
C SER A 415 -4.52 -15.83 19.43
N LEU A 416 -5.32 -16.84 19.10
CA LEU A 416 -6.24 -16.82 17.98
C LEU A 416 -7.35 -15.78 18.18
N SER A 417 -7.93 -15.31 17.07
CA SER A 417 -9.23 -14.64 17.12
C SER A 417 -10.27 -15.57 17.76
N PRO A 418 -11.21 -15.06 18.59
CA PRO A 418 -12.41 -15.82 18.90
C PRO A 418 -13.21 -16.07 17.61
N GLN A 419 -14.01 -17.14 17.58
CA GLN A 419 -14.97 -17.34 16.49
C GLN A 419 -15.93 -16.15 16.41
N GLN A 420 -16.05 -15.59 15.21
CA GLN A 420 -16.91 -14.45 14.96
C GLN A 420 -18.16 -14.86 14.17
N ALA A 421 -19.22 -14.09 14.35
CA ALA A 421 -20.34 -14.02 13.42
C ALA A 421 -20.05 -13.01 12.31
N VAL A 422 -20.96 -12.88 11.34
CA VAL A 422 -20.79 -11.96 10.20
C VAL A 422 -20.60 -10.52 10.70
N ASN A 423 -19.59 -9.82 10.19
CA ASN A 423 -19.18 -8.49 10.65
C ASN A 423 -18.76 -8.43 12.12
N CYS A 424 -18.33 -9.56 12.70
CA CYS A 424 -17.95 -9.70 14.11
C CYS A 424 -19.05 -9.23 15.09
N LYS A 425 -20.33 -9.48 14.76
CA LYS A 425 -21.50 -8.99 15.49
C LYS A 425 -22.56 -10.05 15.77
#